data_AF-A0A2E5RAS1-F1
#
_entry.id   AF-A0A2E5RAS1-F1
#
_cell.length_a   1.000
_cell.length_b   1.000
_cell.length_c   1.000
_cell.angle_alpha   90.00
_cell.angle_beta   90.00
_cell.angle_gamma   90.00
#
_symmetry.space_group_name_H-M   'P 1'
#
loop_
_entity.id
_entity.type
_entity.pdbx_description
1 polymer ?
#
loop_
_entity_poly.entity_id
_entity_poly.type
_entity_poly.pdbx_seq_one_letter_code
_entity_poly.pdbx_strand_id
1 'polypeptide(L)' 'MTKEPNTTDKNDEITYSLALEELQEIINDLESDQIDIDELAKKVERANELLQQCQKRLTSTQMQVEKIIQALNED' A
#
# COMPACT_ATOMS: atom_id res chain seq x y z
N MET A 1 18.50 7.94 9.78
CA MET A 1 17.16 7.47 10.16
C MET A 1 17.08 5.97 9.92
N THR A 2 16.61 5.21 10.91
CA THR A 2 16.59 3.74 10.93
C THR A 2 15.65 3.20 9.85
N LYS A 3 16.22 2.76 8.72
CA LYS A 3 15.52 1.87 7.79
C LYS A 3 15.47 0.49 8.44
N GLU A 4 14.42 0.23 9.21
CA GLU A 4 14.10 -1.13 9.65
C GLU A 4 13.72 -1.96 8.41
N PRO A 5 14.31 -3.15 8.21
CA PRO A 5 14.02 -3.96 7.06
C PRO A 5 12.68 -4.66 7.32
N ASN A 6 11.59 -4.14 6.78
CA ASN A 6 10.32 -4.83 6.87
C ASN A 6 10.36 -6.05 5.95
N THR A 7 10.39 -7.20 6.59
CA THR A 7 10.75 -8.52 6.07
C THR A 7 9.80 -9.04 5.00
N THR A 8 10.43 -9.49 3.90
CA THR A 8 10.06 -10.58 2.98
C THR A 8 8.65 -11.17 3.10
N ASP A 9 7.82 -10.91 2.08
CA ASP A 9 6.66 -11.74 1.75
C ASP A 9 6.93 -12.41 0.39
N LYS A 10 6.80 -13.74 0.32
CA LYS A 10 7.06 -14.54 -0.89
C LYS A 10 5.81 -14.59 -1.78
N ASN A 11 5.30 -13.43 -2.16
CA ASN A 11 4.29 -13.24 -3.19
C ASN A 11 4.55 -11.87 -3.82
N ASP A 12 4.25 -11.71 -5.11
CA ASP A 12 4.50 -10.49 -5.90
C ASP A 12 3.74 -9.23 -5.42
N GLU A 13 3.23 -9.22 -4.17
CA GLU A 13 2.56 -8.09 -3.54
C GLU A 13 3.58 -7.20 -2.80
N ILE A 14 3.58 -5.90 -3.13
CA ILE A 14 4.46 -4.92 -2.49
C ILE A 14 4.07 -4.71 -1.02
N THR A 15 5.02 -4.22 -0.22
CA THR A 15 4.73 -3.85 1.17
C THR A 15 3.91 -2.56 1.23
N TYR A 16 3.17 -2.35 2.31
CA TYR A 16 2.40 -1.11 2.51
C TYR A 16 3.29 0.15 2.44
N SER A 17 4.50 0.09 2.98
CA SER A 17 5.46 1.21 2.95
C SER A 17 5.90 1.52 1.51
N LEU A 18 6.21 0.49 0.73
CA LEU A 18 6.60 0.66 -0.67
C LEU A 18 5.42 1.16 -1.53
N ALA A 19 4.21 0.66 -1.26
CA ALA A 19 2.99 1.14 -1.91
C ALA A 19 2.75 2.63 -1.63
N LEU A 20 3.00 3.06 -0.40
CA LEU A 20 2.83 4.45 -0.01
C LEU A 20 3.90 5.36 -0.65
N GLU A 21 5.15 4.90 -0.71
CA GLU A 21 6.23 5.60 -1.42
C GLU A 21 5.90 5.76 -2.91
N GLU A 22 5.46 4.68 -3.58
CA GLU A 22 5.09 4.71 -4.99
C GLU A 22 3.88 5.62 -5.25
N LEU A 23 2.87 5.61 -4.36
CA LEU A 23 1.73 6.54 -4.45
C LEU A 23 2.17 8.00 -4.34
N GLN A 24 3.14 8.32 -3.48
CA GLN A 24 3.70 9.68 -3.37
C GLN A 24 4.44 10.09 -4.65
N GLU A 25 5.20 9.18 -5.25
CA GLU A 25 5.85 9.41 -6.54
C GLU A 25 4.82 9.67 -7.65
N ILE A 26 3.76 8.86 -7.70
CA ILE A 26 2.66 9.09 -8.65
C ILE A 26 2.07 10.49 -8.47
N ILE A 27 1.75 10.90 -7.24
CA ILE A 27 1.20 12.25 -6.99
C ILE A 27 2.16 13.34 -7.49
N ASN A 28 3.45 13.23 -7.20
CA ASN A 28 4.45 14.20 -7.68
C ASN A 28 4.48 14.28 -9.22
N ASP A 29 4.35 13.14 -9.89
CA ASP A 29 4.32 13.10 -11.35
C ASP A 29 3.01 13.67 -11.92
N LEU A 30 1.89 13.47 -11.23
CA LEU A 30 0.58 14.03 -11.61
C LEU A 30 0.53 15.55 -11.45
N GLU A 31 1.25 16.09 -10.49
CA GLU A 31 1.39 17.53 -10.25
C GLU A 31 2.40 18.21 -11.19
N SER A 32 3.14 17.42 -11.98
CA SER A 32 4.08 17.93 -12.97
C SER A 32 3.37 18.34 -14.26
N ASP A 33 3.59 19.58 -14.71
CA ASP A 33 3.05 20.13 -15.97
C ASP A 33 3.57 19.45 -17.25
N GLN A 34 4.42 18.42 -17.14
CA GLN A 34 5.07 17.73 -18.26
C GLN A 34 4.56 16.31 -18.50
N ILE A 35 3.51 15.87 -17.80
CA ILE A 35 2.97 14.52 -17.99
C ILE A 35 2.11 14.42 -19.24
N ASP A 36 2.37 13.41 -20.07
CA ASP A 36 1.55 13.08 -21.24
C ASP A 36 0.22 12.41 -20.82
N ILE A 37 -0.85 12.60 -21.59
CA ILE A 37 -2.18 12.07 -21.30
C ILE A 37 -2.22 10.54 -21.22
N ASP A 38 -1.41 9.84 -22.02
CA ASP A 38 -1.34 8.38 -21.99
C ASP A 38 -0.62 7.88 -20.73
N GLU A 39 0.40 8.63 -20.26
CA GLU A 39 1.10 8.35 -19.01
C GLU A 39 0.24 8.69 -17.78
N LEU A 40 -0.58 9.73 -17.87
CA LEU A 40 -1.57 10.07 -16.85
C LEU A 40 -2.52 8.90 -16.58
N ALA A 41 -3.08 8.31 -17.64
CA ALA A 41 -4.00 7.18 -17.52
C ALA A 41 -3.34 5.98 -16.81
N LYS A 42 -2.12 5.62 -17.23
CA LYS A 42 -1.35 4.51 -16.61
C LYS A 42 -1.05 4.76 -15.14
N LYS A 43 -0.66 5.98 -14.77
CA LYS A 43 -0.37 6.33 -13.37
C LYS A 43 -1.60 6.26 -12.49
N VAL A 44 -2.76 6.68 -13.01
CA VAL A 44 -4.04 6.57 -12.29
C VAL A 44 -4.45 5.10 -12.10
N GLU A 45 -4.32 4.28 -13.15
CA GLU A 45 -4.57 2.84 -13.04
C GLU A 45 -3.66 2.19 -12.00
N ARG A 46 -2.37 2.50 -12.03
CA ARG A 46 -1.40 2.01 -11.05
C ARG A 46 -1.74 2.45 -9.64
N ALA A 47 -2.07 3.73 -9.43
CA ALA A 47 -2.49 4.23 -8.12
C ALA A 47 -3.71 3.47 -7.59
N ASN A 48 -4.69 3.15 -8.44
CA ASN A 48 -5.84 2.35 -8.04
C ASN A 48 -5.43 0.93 -7.59
N GLU A 49 -4.53 0.26 -8.32
CA GLU A 49 -4.01 -1.06 -7.90
C GLU A 49 -3.34 -1.01 -6.53
N LEU A 50 -2.50 0.01 -6.30
CA LEU A 50 -1.80 0.23 -5.03
C LEU A 50 -2.80 0.45 -3.88
N LEU A 51 -3.85 1.25 -4.11
CA LEU A 51 -4.89 1.49 -3.13
C LEU A 51 -5.66 0.22 -2.76
N GLN A 52 -6.01 -0.62 -3.75
CA GLN A 52 -6.68 -1.89 -3.49
C GLN A 52 -5.82 -2.82 -2.62
N GLN A 53 -4.51 -2.91 -2.92
CA GLN A 53 -3.57 -3.70 -2.12
C GLN A 53 -3.44 -3.18 -0.70
N CYS A 54 -3.32 -1.86 -0.53
CA CYS A 54 -3.28 -1.21 0.78
C CYS A 54 -4.54 -1.51 1.59
N GLN A 55 -5.72 -1.37 0.99
CA GLN A 55 -6.99 -1.65 1.65
C GLN A 55 -7.10 -3.13 2.08
N LYS A 56 -6.70 -4.06 1.22
CA LYS A 56 -6.66 -5.50 1.54
C LYS A 56 -5.75 -5.78 2.74
N ARG A 57 -4.55 -5.19 2.78
CA ARG A 57 -3.62 -5.33 3.92
C ARG A 57 -4.20 -4.76 5.20
N LEU A 58 -4.79 -3.56 5.16
CA LEU A 58 -5.40 -2.94 6.34
C LEU A 58 -6.53 -3.79 6.91
N THR A 59 -7.45 -4.25 6.05
CA THR A 59 -8.56 -5.12 6.48
C THR A 59 -8.05 -6.43 7.06
N SER A 60 -7.06 -7.07 6.42
CA SER A 60 -6.45 -8.30 6.95
C SER A 60 -5.80 -8.09 8.32
N THR A 61 -5.09 -6.97 8.48
CA THR A 61 -4.42 -6.61 9.74
C THR A 61 -5.45 -6.35 10.84
N GLN A 62 -6.52 -5.61 10.53
CA GLN A 62 -7.63 -5.37 11.46
C GLN A 62 -8.26 -6.69 11.95
N MET A 63 -8.57 -7.60 11.03
CA MET A 63 -9.13 -8.91 11.40
C MET A 63 -8.19 -9.72 12.31
N GLN A 64 -6.88 -9.67 12.07
CA GLN A 64 -5.90 -10.34 12.93
C GLN A 64 -5.87 -9.74 14.34
N VAL A 65 -5.90 -8.42 14.45
CA VAL A 65 -5.97 -7.71 15.74
C VAL A 65 -7.25 -8.06 16.49
N GLU A 66 -8.40 -8.02 15.81
CA GLU A 66 -9.70 -8.38 16.40
C GLU A 66 -9.68 -9.82 16.95
N LYS A 67 -9.11 -10.77 16.20
CA LYS A 67 -8.97 -12.16 16.64
C LYS A 67 -8.10 -12.30 17.88
N ILE A 68 -6.99 -11.55 17.96
CA ILE A 68 -6.12 -11.55 19.14
C ILE A 68 -6.87 -10.99 20.35
N ILE A 69 -7.60 -9.89 20.18
CA ILE A 69 -8.40 -9.28 21.26
C ILE A 69 -9.49 -10.24 21.74
N GLN A 70 -10.18 -10.94 20.84
CA GLN A 70 -11.17 -11.95 21.21
C GLN A 70 -10.55 -13.08 22.05
N ALA A 71 -9.42 -13.62 21.61
CA ALA A 71 -8.72 -14.67 22.34
C ALA A 71 -8.30 -14.25 23.76
N LEU A 72 -7.93 -12.98 23.97
CA LEU A 72 -7.57 -12.46 25.29
C LEU A 72 -8.78 -12.22 26.23
N ASN A 73 -9.99 -12.07 25.67
CA ASN A 73 -11.22 -11.83 26.45
C ASN A 73 -12.01 -13.12 26.74
N GLU A 74 -11.65 -14.23 26.11
CA GLU A 74 -12.25 -15.56 26.34
C GLU A 74 -11.53 -16.36 27.46
N ASP A 75 -10.49 -15.77 28.07
CA ASP A 75 -9.83 -16.21 29.32
C ASP A 75 -10.34 -15.41 30.53
#